data_AF-A0A3N5NAE9-F1
#
_entry.id   AF-A0A3N5NAE9-F1
#
_cell.length_a   1.000
_cell.length_b   1.000
_cell.length_c   1.000
_cell.angle_alpha   90.00
_cell.angle_beta   90.00
_cell.angle_gamma   90.00
#
_symmetry.space_group_name_H-M   'P 1'
#
loop_
_entity.id
_entity.type
_entity.pdbx_description
1 polymer ?
#
loop_
_entity_poly.entity_id
_entity_poly.type
_entity_poly.pdbx_seq_one_letter_code
_entity_poly.pdbx_strand_id
1 'polypeptide(L)'
;RCRSLHSNHMAGHVWQEYGSETLRARPPDPNIPEVRGHSGPDGRTYYRNISLLNAWAHAPFMHNNAIGPELCGNPKNKQNDFYAQRARYVDESNIKLLSADKQPACFAYDPSVDARFRLYKASMHALLNPSERLPKVTLLSENITLRLGPRLWDGTEREKLLGFEVTIPAEIEGRGVTAGTLGNFQHKQFVVELVQSKVSPAVLAASLAKRLGPERGKQVLADLQAIGAEIVDKPANLVAALAKRPYLVKEIYSACTAELENAGHRFGEDLPPADKNALIAFLATL
;
A
#
# COMPACT_ATOMS: atom_id res chain seq x y z
N ARG A 1 -0.56 9.70 -1.46
CA ARG A 1 -1.43 8.64 -2.05
C ARG A 1 -0.57 7.61 -2.75
N CYS A 2 -1.00 6.36 -2.76
CA CYS A 2 -0.24 5.26 -3.37
C CYS A 2 -0.42 5.32 -4.88
N ARG A 3 0.69 5.52 -5.59
CA ARG A 3 0.76 5.49 -7.05
C ARG A 3 1.98 4.66 -7.44
N SER A 4 1.94 4.07 -8.62
CA SER A 4 3.14 3.53 -9.26
C SER A 4 4.02 4.71 -9.68
N LEU A 5 4.75 5.29 -8.72
CA LEU A 5 5.73 6.35 -9.00
C LEU A 5 6.89 5.69 -9.75
N HIS A 6 6.93 5.92 -11.04
CA HIS A 6 7.87 5.25 -11.90
C HIS A 6 9.28 5.82 -11.73
N SER A 7 10.24 5.02 -11.23
CA SER A 7 11.62 5.48 -11.00
C SER A 7 12.69 4.79 -11.85
N ASN A 8 12.40 3.68 -12.55
CA ASN A 8 13.46 2.93 -13.22
C ASN A 8 14.13 3.71 -14.36
N HIS A 9 13.40 4.63 -15.02
CA HIS A 9 13.97 5.46 -16.10
C HIS A 9 14.37 6.88 -15.65
N MET A 10 14.56 7.12 -14.35
CA MET A 10 15.12 8.40 -13.90
C MET A 10 16.54 8.59 -14.46
N ALA A 11 16.95 9.83 -14.67
CA ALA A 11 18.31 10.14 -15.09
C ALA A 11 19.33 9.53 -14.11
N GLY A 12 20.34 8.86 -14.64
CA GLY A 12 21.37 8.15 -13.86
C GLY A 12 20.98 6.75 -13.38
N HIS A 13 19.77 6.26 -13.64
CA HIS A 13 19.39 4.87 -13.37
C HIS A 13 19.65 3.96 -14.57
N VAL A 14 19.81 2.66 -14.30
CA VAL A 14 20.18 1.61 -15.29
C VAL A 14 19.26 1.55 -16.52
N TRP A 15 18.03 2.04 -16.44
CA TRP A 15 17.06 2.00 -17.53
C TRP A 15 16.69 3.39 -18.09
N GLN A 16 17.50 4.42 -17.84
CA GLN A 16 17.19 5.79 -18.28
C GLN A 16 17.00 5.88 -19.81
N GLU A 17 17.75 5.11 -20.59
CA GLU A 17 17.78 5.16 -22.05
C GLU A 17 16.44 4.71 -22.67
N TYR A 18 15.63 3.97 -21.90
CA TYR A 18 14.30 3.49 -22.31
C TYR A 18 13.16 4.37 -21.81
N GLY A 19 13.48 5.51 -21.18
CA GLY A 19 12.51 6.50 -20.70
C GLY A 19 12.20 7.59 -21.72
N SER A 20 11.01 8.19 -21.62
CA SER A 20 10.66 9.38 -22.39
C SER A 20 11.32 10.62 -21.79
N GLU A 21 12.14 11.33 -22.58
CA GLU A 21 12.69 12.64 -22.17
C GLU A 21 11.60 13.67 -21.91
N THR A 22 10.51 13.64 -22.70
CA THR A 22 9.35 14.51 -22.48
C THR A 22 8.72 14.28 -21.12
N LEU A 23 8.62 13.02 -20.67
CA LEU A 23 8.11 12.69 -19.34
C LEU A 23 9.07 13.15 -18.25
N ARG A 24 10.38 12.92 -18.41
CA ARG A 24 11.41 13.39 -17.47
C ARG A 24 11.39 14.90 -17.32
N ALA A 25 11.29 15.65 -18.41
CA ALA A 25 11.30 17.11 -18.39
C ALA A 25 10.05 17.74 -17.74
N ARG A 26 9.02 16.95 -17.41
CA ARG A 26 7.79 17.50 -16.81
C ARG A 26 8.02 17.94 -15.37
N PRO A 27 7.52 19.13 -14.99
CA PRO A 27 7.54 19.56 -13.60
C PRO A 27 6.69 18.60 -12.74
N PRO A 28 7.00 18.45 -11.44
CA PRO A 28 6.15 17.70 -10.52
C PRO A 28 4.71 18.23 -10.52
N ASP A 29 3.73 17.32 -10.47
CA ASP A 29 2.32 17.70 -10.33
C ASP A 29 2.10 18.35 -8.95
N PRO A 30 1.68 19.63 -8.87
CA PRO A 30 1.51 20.34 -7.60
C PRO A 30 0.44 19.71 -6.69
N ASN A 31 -0.47 18.91 -7.25
CA ASN A 31 -1.50 18.19 -6.49
C ASN A 31 -1.00 16.88 -5.90
N ILE A 32 0.25 16.49 -6.19
CA ILE A 32 0.84 15.21 -5.77
C ILE A 32 2.16 15.49 -5.04
N PRO A 33 2.10 15.82 -3.74
CA PRO A 33 3.30 16.06 -2.97
C PRO A 33 4.12 14.78 -2.82
N GLU A 34 5.38 14.81 -3.29
CA GLU A 34 6.34 13.73 -3.08
C GLU A 34 7.17 14.00 -1.81
N VAL A 35 6.77 13.35 -0.71
CA VAL A 35 7.37 13.51 0.63
C VAL A 35 8.87 13.18 0.68
N ARG A 36 9.40 12.49 -0.35
CA ARG A 36 10.83 12.15 -0.47
C ARG A 36 11.69 13.24 -1.10
N GLY A 37 11.17 14.46 -1.23
CA GLY A 37 11.97 15.63 -1.61
C GLY A 37 12.49 15.59 -3.04
N HIS A 38 11.84 14.83 -3.93
CA HIS A 38 12.07 14.96 -5.37
C HIS A 38 11.24 16.16 -5.85
N SER A 39 11.91 17.29 -5.99
CA SER A 39 11.34 18.56 -6.48
C SER A 39 11.82 18.90 -7.90
N GLY A 40 12.59 18.01 -8.53
CA GLY A 40 13.09 18.16 -9.88
C GLY A 40 12.19 17.50 -10.94
N PRO A 41 12.32 17.89 -12.21
CA PRO A 41 11.63 17.24 -13.32
C PRO A 41 12.24 15.85 -13.56
N ASP A 42 11.53 14.79 -13.15
CA ASP A 42 11.93 13.40 -13.36
C ASP A 42 10.76 12.49 -13.80
N GLY A 43 9.57 13.07 -13.99
CA GLY A 43 8.36 12.37 -14.42
C GLY A 43 7.67 11.51 -13.36
N ARG A 44 8.16 11.47 -12.10
CA ARG A 44 7.65 10.51 -11.09
C ARG A 44 6.23 10.75 -10.65
N THR A 45 5.73 11.98 -10.70
CA THR A 45 4.34 12.31 -10.31
C THR A 45 3.29 11.86 -11.34
N TYR A 46 3.70 11.32 -12.49
CA TYR A 46 2.81 10.89 -13.57
C TYR A 46 2.71 9.37 -13.68
N TYR A 47 1.54 8.87 -14.11
CA TYR A 47 1.34 7.44 -14.38
C TYR A 47 2.03 7.03 -15.68
N ARG A 48 2.54 5.80 -15.73
CA ARG A 48 2.82 5.14 -17.02
C ARG A 48 1.49 4.91 -17.74
N ASN A 49 1.50 5.04 -19.07
CA ASN A 49 0.36 4.66 -19.90
C ASN A 49 0.04 3.17 -19.66
N ILE A 50 -1.23 2.84 -19.49
CA ILE A 50 -1.70 1.45 -19.38
C ILE A 50 -1.63 0.83 -20.77
N SER A 51 -1.05 -0.37 -20.89
CA SER A 51 -1.10 -1.12 -22.14
C SER A 51 -2.53 -1.57 -22.42
N LEU A 52 -3.08 -1.24 -23.59
CA LEU A 52 -4.41 -1.68 -24.01
C LEU A 52 -4.52 -3.21 -24.06
N LEU A 53 -3.43 -3.92 -24.38
CA LEU A 53 -3.36 -5.39 -24.31
C LEU A 53 -3.66 -5.95 -22.91
N ASN A 54 -3.36 -5.21 -21.85
CA ASN A 54 -3.59 -5.67 -20.47
C ASN A 54 -5.04 -5.49 -20.02
N ALA A 55 -5.85 -4.69 -20.72
CA ALA A 55 -7.24 -4.45 -20.35
C ALA A 55 -8.12 -5.72 -20.46
N TRP A 56 -7.74 -6.66 -21.32
CA TRP A 56 -8.49 -7.89 -21.60
C TRP A 56 -8.00 -9.13 -20.85
N ALA A 57 -6.70 -9.23 -20.56
CA ALA A 57 -6.11 -10.50 -20.09
C ALA A 57 -6.47 -10.84 -18.65
N HIS A 58 -6.44 -9.83 -17.76
CA HIS A 58 -6.72 -10.00 -16.33
C HIS A 58 -7.37 -8.73 -15.79
N ALA A 59 -8.68 -8.59 -15.99
CA ALA A 59 -9.47 -7.74 -15.11
C ALA A 59 -9.32 -8.32 -13.69
N PRO A 60 -8.57 -7.64 -12.83
CA PRO A 60 -9.02 -6.33 -12.36
C PRO A 60 -8.10 -5.19 -12.80
N PHE A 61 -8.71 -4.02 -12.96
CA PHE A 61 -7.97 -2.79 -13.25
C PHE A 61 -7.18 -2.37 -12.00
N MET A 62 -5.96 -1.85 -12.22
CA MET A 62 -4.92 -1.50 -11.23
C MET A 62 -3.90 -2.61 -10.97
N HIS A 63 -2.65 -2.20 -10.69
CA HIS A 63 -1.52 -3.09 -10.38
C HIS A 63 -1.75 -4.05 -9.18
N ASN A 64 -2.73 -3.77 -8.33
CA ASN A 64 -3.03 -4.53 -7.11
C ASN A 64 -4.35 -5.30 -7.19
N ASN A 65 -5.01 -5.36 -8.35
CA ASN A 65 -6.23 -6.14 -8.54
C ASN A 65 -7.41 -5.73 -7.62
N ALA A 66 -7.41 -4.49 -7.10
CA ALA A 66 -8.38 -4.08 -6.10
C ALA A 66 -9.73 -3.59 -6.68
N ILE A 67 -9.78 -3.15 -7.95
CA ILE A 67 -11.00 -2.65 -8.59
C ILE A 67 -11.67 -3.72 -9.44
N GLY A 68 -12.90 -4.08 -9.06
CA GLY A 68 -13.68 -5.15 -9.66
C GLY A 68 -14.09 -6.19 -8.61
N PRO A 69 -14.89 -7.20 -8.99
CA PRO A 69 -15.23 -8.28 -8.07
C PRO A 69 -14.00 -9.16 -7.76
N GLU A 70 -14.01 -9.80 -6.59
CA GLU A 70 -12.99 -10.80 -6.24
C GLU A 70 -13.16 -12.05 -7.12
N LEU A 71 -12.07 -12.67 -7.56
CA LEU A 71 -12.10 -13.93 -8.29
C LEU A 71 -11.89 -15.09 -7.34
N CYS A 72 -12.72 -16.12 -7.41
CA CYS A 72 -12.51 -17.36 -6.67
C CYS A 72 -12.31 -18.54 -7.61
N GLY A 73 -11.31 -19.36 -7.28
CA GLY A 73 -11.12 -20.65 -7.94
C GLY A 73 -11.98 -21.74 -7.30
N ASN A 74 -11.92 -22.94 -7.87
CA ASN A 74 -12.35 -24.15 -7.18
C ASN A 74 -11.13 -25.08 -7.05
N PRO A 75 -10.18 -24.77 -6.15
CA PRO A 75 -8.97 -25.55 -6.04
C PRO A 75 -9.29 -26.96 -5.52
N LYS A 76 -8.59 -27.96 -6.05
CA LYS A 76 -8.71 -29.36 -5.60
C LYS A 76 -8.43 -29.50 -4.10
N ASN A 77 -7.44 -28.76 -3.59
CA ASN A 77 -7.23 -28.61 -2.16
C ASN A 77 -7.99 -27.37 -1.64
N LYS A 78 -9.00 -27.58 -0.81
CA LYS A 78 -9.79 -26.52 -0.18
C LYS A 78 -8.96 -25.59 0.71
N GLN A 79 -7.82 -26.04 1.23
CA GLN A 79 -6.88 -25.18 1.97
C GLN A 79 -6.22 -24.12 1.07
N ASN A 80 -6.19 -24.35 -0.24
CA ASN A 80 -5.65 -23.40 -1.22
C ASN A 80 -6.72 -22.46 -1.77
N ASP A 81 -7.94 -22.48 -1.21
CA ASP A 81 -8.99 -21.53 -1.57
C ASP A 81 -8.75 -20.18 -0.88
N PHE A 82 -7.60 -19.58 -1.24
CA PHE A 82 -7.13 -18.35 -0.63
C PHE A 82 -8.10 -17.19 -0.85
N TYR A 83 -8.96 -17.24 -1.87
CA TYR A 83 -9.91 -16.16 -2.15
C TYR A 83 -11.21 -16.31 -1.36
N ALA A 84 -11.77 -17.52 -1.22
CA ALA A 84 -12.89 -17.75 -0.29
C ALA A 84 -12.48 -17.46 1.17
N GLN A 85 -11.21 -17.65 1.50
CA GLN A 85 -10.66 -17.42 2.84
C GLN A 85 -10.18 -15.98 3.10
N ARG A 86 -10.17 -15.09 2.10
CA ARG A 86 -9.69 -13.71 2.24
C ARG A 86 -10.82 -12.71 2.04
N ALA A 87 -11.65 -12.57 3.06
CA ALA A 87 -12.55 -11.42 3.17
C ALA A 87 -11.72 -10.12 3.14
N ARG A 88 -12.14 -9.15 2.33
CA ARG A 88 -11.43 -7.85 2.18
C ARG A 88 -12.36 -6.65 2.26
N TYR A 89 -13.67 -6.86 2.18
CA TYR A 89 -14.60 -5.74 2.25
C TYR A 89 -14.74 -5.30 3.69
N VAL A 90 -14.60 -4.00 3.91
CA VAL A 90 -14.56 -3.40 5.24
C VAL A 90 -15.61 -2.31 5.40
N ASP A 91 -15.98 -2.05 6.64
CA ASP A 91 -16.60 -0.80 7.04
C ASP A 91 -15.52 0.31 7.03
N GLU A 92 -15.71 1.34 6.22
CA GLU A 92 -14.74 2.44 6.06
C GLU A 92 -14.49 3.21 7.37
N SER A 93 -15.49 3.28 8.26
CA SER A 93 -15.40 4.06 9.49
C SER A 93 -14.37 3.50 10.48
N ASN A 94 -14.26 2.17 10.55
CA ASN A 94 -13.46 1.47 11.55
C ASN A 94 -12.44 0.49 10.95
N ILE A 95 -12.44 0.29 9.62
CA ILE A 95 -11.54 -0.62 8.90
C ILE A 95 -11.57 -2.03 9.53
N LYS A 96 -12.80 -2.52 9.77
CA LYS A 96 -13.07 -3.92 10.14
C LYS A 96 -13.76 -4.63 9.00
N LEU A 97 -13.50 -5.94 8.88
CA LEU A 97 -14.20 -6.79 7.92
C LEU A 97 -15.71 -6.70 8.15
N LEU A 98 -16.45 -6.54 7.06
CA LEU A 98 -17.89 -6.76 7.08
C LEU A 98 -18.19 -8.21 7.49
N SER A 99 -19.34 -8.41 8.13
CA SER A 99 -19.82 -9.76 8.46
C SER A 99 -19.96 -10.64 7.22
N ALA A 100 -19.88 -11.96 7.38
CA ALA A 100 -19.83 -12.90 6.26
C ALA A 100 -21.01 -12.76 5.29
N ASP A 101 -22.21 -12.43 5.79
CA ASP A 101 -23.42 -12.17 5.00
C ASP A 101 -23.36 -10.87 4.17
N LYS A 102 -22.47 -9.94 4.56
CA LYS A 102 -22.25 -8.66 3.88
C LYS A 102 -21.01 -8.67 2.98
N GLN A 103 -20.23 -9.75 2.98
CA GLN A 103 -19.16 -9.95 2.00
C GLN A 103 -19.81 -10.31 0.65
N PRO A 104 -19.58 -9.54 -0.43
CA PRO A 104 -20.04 -9.91 -1.76
C PRO A 104 -19.53 -11.29 -2.18
N ALA A 105 -20.37 -12.03 -2.91
CA ALA A 105 -19.95 -13.26 -3.55
C ALA A 105 -18.81 -12.98 -4.54
N CYS A 106 -17.83 -13.88 -4.57
CA CYS A 106 -16.76 -13.86 -5.54
C CYS A 106 -17.24 -14.32 -6.93
N PHE A 107 -16.58 -13.85 -7.98
CA PHE A 107 -16.73 -14.35 -9.34
C PHE A 107 -15.97 -15.66 -9.48
N ALA A 108 -16.69 -16.74 -9.81
CA ALA A 108 -16.05 -18.01 -10.13
C ALA A 108 -15.12 -17.84 -11.34
N TYR A 109 -13.90 -18.37 -11.23
CA TYR A 109 -12.95 -18.39 -12.33
C TYR A 109 -13.47 -19.28 -13.44
N ASP A 110 -13.77 -18.65 -14.58
CA ASP A 110 -14.24 -19.31 -15.80
C ASP A 110 -13.49 -18.68 -17.00
N PRO A 111 -12.68 -19.47 -17.72
CA PRO A 111 -11.87 -18.95 -18.82
C PRO A 111 -12.67 -18.71 -20.11
N SER A 112 -13.97 -18.99 -20.16
CA SER A 112 -14.80 -18.75 -21.34
C SER A 112 -14.88 -17.27 -21.70
N VAL A 113 -15.14 -16.99 -22.99
CA VAL A 113 -15.29 -15.61 -23.50
C VAL A 113 -16.43 -14.88 -22.77
N ASP A 114 -17.58 -15.55 -22.59
CA ASP A 114 -18.73 -14.97 -21.90
C ASP A 114 -18.40 -14.56 -20.46
N ALA A 115 -17.76 -15.45 -19.69
CA ALA A 115 -17.42 -15.16 -18.31
C ALA A 115 -16.39 -14.05 -18.17
N ARG A 116 -15.36 -14.03 -19.03
CA ARG A 116 -14.36 -12.95 -19.07
C ARG A 116 -15.01 -11.62 -19.45
N PHE A 117 -15.94 -11.61 -20.40
CA PHE A 117 -16.66 -10.41 -20.79
C PHE A 117 -17.58 -9.87 -19.67
N ARG A 118 -18.24 -10.76 -18.92
CA ARG A 118 -19.00 -10.38 -17.71
C ARG A 118 -18.11 -9.76 -16.63
N LEU A 119 -16.97 -10.38 -16.34
CA LEU A 119 -15.98 -9.86 -15.40
C LEU A 119 -15.44 -8.48 -15.83
N TYR A 120 -15.13 -8.34 -17.12
CA TYR A 120 -14.69 -7.07 -17.72
C TYR A 120 -15.72 -5.96 -17.48
N LYS A 121 -17.00 -6.20 -17.82
CA LYS A 121 -18.07 -5.22 -17.62
C LYS A 121 -18.22 -4.81 -16.16
N ALA A 122 -18.22 -5.78 -15.24
CA ALA A 122 -18.31 -5.50 -13.81
C ALA A 122 -17.12 -4.69 -13.29
N SER A 123 -15.90 -5.01 -13.75
CA SER A 123 -14.68 -4.31 -13.36
C SER A 123 -14.63 -2.89 -13.92
N MET A 124 -15.04 -2.68 -15.18
CA MET A 124 -15.13 -1.35 -15.78
C MET A 124 -16.21 -0.50 -15.12
N HIS A 125 -17.35 -1.10 -14.77
CA HIS A 125 -18.39 -0.41 -14.03
C HIS A 125 -17.87 0.07 -12.68
N ALA A 126 -17.20 -0.80 -11.91
CA ALA A 126 -16.55 -0.40 -10.68
C ALA A 126 -15.51 0.71 -10.94
N LEU A 127 -14.70 0.60 -12.00
CA LEU A 127 -13.70 1.60 -12.37
C LEU A 127 -14.29 3.00 -12.61
N LEU A 128 -15.44 3.08 -13.28
CA LEU A 128 -16.08 4.35 -13.64
C LEU A 128 -17.06 4.86 -12.57
N ASN A 129 -17.44 4.03 -11.60
CA ASN A 129 -18.38 4.37 -10.52
C ASN A 129 -17.74 4.15 -9.13
N PRO A 130 -16.73 4.97 -8.75
CA PRO A 130 -16.03 4.80 -7.47
C PRO A 130 -16.92 4.95 -6.24
N SER A 131 -17.97 5.77 -6.29
CA SER A 131 -18.93 5.96 -5.20
C SER A 131 -19.78 4.72 -4.90
N GLU A 132 -19.85 3.76 -5.82
CA GLU A 132 -20.63 2.53 -5.66
C GLU A 132 -19.77 1.36 -5.15
N ARG A 133 -18.46 1.57 -4.98
CA ARG A 133 -17.55 0.52 -4.54
C ARG A 133 -17.73 0.28 -3.04
N LEU A 134 -17.85 -0.98 -2.65
CA LEU A 134 -17.62 -1.37 -1.26
C LEU A 134 -16.12 -1.23 -0.95
N PRO A 135 -15.74 -0.56 0.16
CA PRO A 135 -14.34 -0.37 0.54
C PRO A 135 -13.60 -1.69 0.71
N LYS A 136 -12.39 -1.79 0.15
CA LYS A 136 -11.52 -2.96 0.28
C LYS A 136 -10.22 -2.63 1.00
N VAL A 137 -9.85 -3.48 1.94
CA VAL A 137 -8.56 -3.45 2.63
C VAL A 137 -8.11 -4.87 2.94
N THR A 138 -6.85 -5.20 2.63
CA THR A 138 -6.22 -6.42 3.10
C THR A 138 -5.77 -6.22 4.54
N LEU A 139 -6.41 -6.93 5.48
CA LEU A 139 -6.11 -6.88 6.90
C LEU A 139 -5.23 -8.07 7.33
N LEU A 140 -4.57 -7.91 8.47
CA LEU A 140 -4.01 -9.05 9.19
C LEU A 140 -5.13 -9.93 9.71
N SER A 141 -5.04 -11.23 9.45
CA SER A 141 -5.96 -12.23 9.99
C SER A 141 -5.60 -12.66 11.41
N GLU A 142 -4.34 -12.46 11.81
CA GLU A 142 -3.79 -12.87 13.09
C GLU A 142 -2.61 -11.97 13.49
N ASN A 143 -2.18 -12.08 14.75
CA ASN A 143 -1.02 -11.36 15.25
C ASN A 143 0.24 -11.88 14.55
N ILE A 144 1.07 -10.98 14.03
CA ILE A 144 2.35 -11.34 13.41
C ILE A 144 3.47 -11.15 14.43
N THR A 145 4.21 -12.21 14.74
CA THR A 145 5.40 -12.13 15.59
C THR A 145 6.67 -12.16 14.76
N LEU A 146 7.45 -11.09 14.82
CA LEU A 146 8.75 -10.95 14.18
C LEU A 146 9.84 -11.27 15.20
N ARG A 147 10.68 -12.26 14.91
CA ARG A 147 11.84 -12.65 15.74
C ARG A 147 13.09 -11.97 15.19
N LEU A 148 13.63 -11.00 15.92
CA LEU A 148 14.73 -10.13 15.47
C LEU A 148 16.00 -10.45 16.26
N GLY A 149 17.03 -10.92 15.56
CA GLY A 149 18.36 -11.22 16.13
C GLY A 149 18.94 -12.53 15.61
N PRO A 150 20.23 -12.82 15.88
CA PRO A 150 20.85 -14.10 15.57
C PRO A 150 20.07 -15.26 16.18
N ARG A 151 19.93 -16.32 15.39
CA ARG A 151 19.37 -17.60 15.82
C ARG A 151 20.54 -18.56 15.97
N LEU A 152 20.76 -19.01 17.20
CA LEU A 152 21.74 -20.03 17.50
C LEU A 152 21.08 -21.40 17.46
N TRP A 153 21.73 -22.31 16.75
CA TRP A 153 21.38 -23.72 16.74
C TRP A 153 22.50 -24.49 17.42
N ASP A 154 22.16 -25.25 18.45
CA ASP A 154 23.10 -26.07 19.25
C ASP A 154 23.19 -27.53 18.77
N GLY A 155 22.63 -27.86 17.60
CA GLY A 155 22.55 -29.22 17.09
C GLY A 155 21.37 -30.04 17.60
N THR A 156 20.51 -29.49 18.48
CA THR A 156 19.21 -30.07 18.86
C THR A 156 18.07 -29.43 18.05
N GLU A 157 16.85 -29.98 18.04
CA GLU A 157 15.71 -29.35 17.31
C GLU A 157 15.31 -27.95 17.84
N ARG A 158 15.93 -27.44 18.93
CA ARG A 158 15.58 -26.17 19.57
C ARG A 158 16.51 -25.04 19.15
N GLU A 159 15.96 -24.11 18.38
CA GLU A 159 16.59 -22.84 18.03
C GLU A 159 16.51 -21.83 19.20
N LYS A 160 17.64 -21.23 19.59
CA LYS A 160 17.71 -20.16 20.60
C LYS A 160 17.84 -18.79 19.92
N LEU A 161 16.89 -17.89 20.14
CA LEU A 161 16.97 -16.50 19.68
C LEU A 161 17.87 -15.67 20.62
N LEU A 162 18.92 -15.06 20.08
CA LEU A 162 19.69 -14.01 20.74
C LEU A 162 19.21 -12.64 20.26
N GLY A 163 18.08 -12.18 20.79
CA GLY A 163 17.47 -10.95 20.33
C GLY A 163 16.14 -10.70 21.02
N PHE A 164 15.18 -10.14 20.29
CA PHE A 164 13.86 -9.83 20.83
C PHE A 164 12.77 -10.16 19.82
N GLU A 165 11.56 -10.32 20.35
CA GLU A 165 10.36 -10.56 19.55
C GLU A 165 9.51 -9.30 19.54
N VAL A 166 8.96 -8.98 18.38
CA VAL A 166 8.03 -7.88 18.18
C VAL A 166 6.72 -8.46 17.66
N THR A 167 5.64 -8.29 18.42
CA THR A 167 4.32 -8.72 17.99
C THR A 167 3.54 -7.54 17.46
N ILE A 168 3.11 -7.64 16.21
CA ILE A 168 2.17 -6.72 15.57
C ILE A 168 0.78 -7.35 15.71
N PRO A 169 -0.15 -6.73 16.45
CA PRO A 169 -1.47 -7.30 16.62
C PRO A 169 -2.29 -7.21 15.32
N ALA A 170 -3.27 -8.09 15.14
CA ALA A 170 -4.21 -8.00 14.02
C ALA A 170 -5.15 -6.78 14.14
N GLU A 171 -5.34 -6.29 15.37
CA GLU A 171 -6.23 -5.18 15.69
C GLU A 171 -5.57 -4.25 16.72
N ILE A 172 -5.72 -2.93 16.53
CA ILE A 172 -5.29 -1.90 17.49
C ILE A 172 -6.51 -1.03 17.77
N GLU A 173 -6.93 -0.94 19.03
CA GLU A 173 -8.03 -0.06 19.49
C GLU A 173 -9.33 -0.21 18.67
N GLY A 174 -9.75 -1.44 18.37
CA GLY A 174 -10.98 -1.62 17.60
C GLY A 174 -10.79 -1.54 16.08
N ARG A 175 -9.58 -1.27 15.57
CA ARG A 175 -9.28 -1.08 14.14
C ARG A 175 -8.35 -2.16 13.61
N GLY A 176 -8.71 -2.75 12.47
CA GLY A 176 -7.87 -3.74 11.81
C GLY A 176 -6.53 -3.16 11.36
N VAL A 177 -5.45 -3.92 11.56
CA VAL A 177 -4.13 -3.56 11.04
C VAL A 177 -4.04 -3.97 9.58
N THR A 178 -3.73 -3.02 8.71
CA THR A 178 -3.68 -3.28 7.26
C THR A 178 -2.33 -3.90 6.88
N ALA A 179 -2.36 -4.92 6.01
CA ALA A 179 -1.15 -5.49 5.42
C ALA A 179 -0.39 -4.43 4.59
N GLY A 180 -1.12 -3.50 3.97
CA GLY A 180 -0.55 -2.36 3.26
C GLY A 180 0.33 -1.48 4.15
N THR A 181 -0.08 -1.22 5.40
CA THR A 181 0.72 -0.44 6.36
C THR A 181 2.07 -1.12 6.63
N LEU A 182 2.09 -2.44 6.83
CA LEU A 182 3.33 -3.19 7.05
C LEU A 182 4.21 -3.22 5.81
N GLY A 183 3.63 -3.55 4.65
CA GLY A 183 4.36 -3.66 3.39
C GLY A 183 4.95 -2.33 2.91
N ASN A 184 4.34 -1.19 3.28
CA ASN A 184 4.79 0.14 2.89
C ASN A 184 5.57 0.88 3.98
N PHE A 185 5.73 0.28 5.17
CA PHE A 185 6.50 0.89 6.25
C PHE A 185 7.98 0.96 5.87
N GLN A 186 8.52 2.17 5.84
CA GLN A 186 9.90 2.48 5.49
C GLN A 186 10.84 2.21 6.68
N HIS A 187 10.82 0.99 7.18
CA HIS A 187 11.55 0.54 8.37
C HIS A 187 13.05 0.89 8.32
N LYS A 188 13.70 0.79 7.15
CA LYS A 188 15.13 1.16 7.02
C LYS A 188 15.36 2.64 7.33
N GLN A 189 14.57 3.52 6.73
CA GLN A 189 14.69 4.96 6.97
C GLN A 189 14.30 5.30 8.41
N PHE A 190 13.22 4.71 8.92
CA PHE A 190 12.81 4.87 10.31
C PHE A 190 13.94 4.50 11.28
N VAL A 191 14.57 3.33 11.12
CA VAL A 191 15.67 2.88 11.99
C VAL A 191 16.88 3.81 11.89
N VAL A 192 17.27 4.23 10.68
CA VAL A 192 18.38 5.17 10.47
C VAL A 192 18.11 6.50 11.18
N GLU A 193 16.93 7.08 10.97
CA GLU A 193 16.57 8.36 11.59
C GLU A 193 16.38 8.22 13.11
N LEU A 194 15.87 7.08 13.59
CA LEU A 194 15.79 6.78 15.02
C LEU A 194 17.17 6.77 15.67
N VAL A 195 18.17 6.13 15.05
CA VAL A 195 19.56 6.15 15.54
C VAL A 195 20.14 7.56 15.46
N GLN A 196 19.98 8.24 14.32
CA GLN A 196 20.46 9.62 14.13
C GLN A 196 19.85 10.61 15.12
N SER A 197 18.61 10.40 15.57
CA SER A 197 17.96 11.24 16.57
C SER A 197 18.73 11.27 17.89
N LYS A 198 19.54 10.24 18.16
CA LYS A 198 20.42 10.14 19.32
C LYS A 198 21.87 10.53 19.01
N VAL A 199 22.44 10.01 17.92
CA VAL A 199 23.89 10.18 17.65
C VAL A 199 24.23 11.45 16.90
N SER A 200 23.29 12.04 16.16
CA SER A 200 23.52 13.24 15.33
C SER A 200 22.25 14.09 15.20
N PRO A 201 21.64 14.53 16.32
CA PRO A 201 20.33 15.18 16.31
C PRO A 201 20.29 16.48 15.50
N ALA A 202 21.37 17.27 15.48
CA ALA A 202 21.42 18.53 14.72
C ALA A 202 21.35 18.28 13.20
N VAL A 203 22.03 17.22 12.71
CA VAL A 203 22.01 16.83 11.29
C VAL A 203 20.61 16.35 10.90
N LEU A 204 20.01 15.51 11.75
CA LEU A 204 18.66 15.02 11.51
C LEU A 204 17.62 16.15 11.55
N ALA A 205 17.73 17.09 12.51
CA ALA A 205 16.85 18.25 12.63
C ALA A 205 16.84 19.08 11.33
N ALA A 206 18.02 19.39 10.79
CA ALA A 206 18.14 20.14 9.54
C ALA A 206 17.52 19.39 8.35
N SER A 207 17.77 18.07 8.26
CA SER A 207 17.19 17.21 7.22
C SER A 207 15.66 17.15 7.29
N LEU A 208 15.12 16.94 8.51
CA LEU A 208 13.68 16.90 8.75
C LEU A 208 13.01 18.24 8.49
N ALA A 209 13.62 19.36 8.92
CA ALA A 209 13.11 20.70 8.65
C ALA A 209 13.04 20.99 7.14
N LYS A 210 14.05 20.56 6.37
CA LYS A 210 14.06 20.69 4.92
C LYS A 210 12.98 19.84 4.25
N ARG A 211 12.75 18.61 4.74
CA ARG A 211 11.81 17.64 4.14
C ARG A 211 10.36 17.89 4.51
N LEU A 212 10.09 18.29 5.75
CA LEU A 212 8.75 18.34 6.34
C LEU A 212 8.33 19.75 6.77
N GLY A 213 9.23 20.74 6.67
CA GLY A 213 9.06 22.06 7.28
C GLY A 213 9.55 22.09 8.73
N PRO A 214 9.85 23.29 9.27
CA PRO A 214 10.53 23.44 10.56
C PRO A 214 9.72 22.87 11.73
N GLU A 215 8.42 23.16 11.80
CA GLU A 215 7.59 22.74 12.93
C GLU A 215 7.33 21.22 12.93
N ARG A 216 6.94 20.66 11.78
CA ARG A 216 6.74 19.21 11.64
C ARG A 216 8.05 18.44 11.82
N GLY A 217 9.16 18.98 11.35
CA GLY A 217 10.49 18.39 11.54
C GLY A 217 10.91 18.30 13.01
N LYS A 218 10.69 19.37 13.79
CA LYS A 218 10.92 19.36 15.25
C LYS A 218 10.06 18.31 15.95
N GLN A 219 8.78 18.22 15.60
CA GLN A 219 7.87 17.23 16.16
C GLN A 219 8.35 15.80 15.91
N VAL A 220 8.70 15.47 14.66
CA VAL A 220 9.21 14.13 14.29
C VAL A 220 10.50 13.81 15.05
N LEU A 221 11.43 14.76 15.17
CA LEU A 221 12.66 14.54 15.93
C LEU A 221 12.39 14.22 17.39
N ALA A 222 11.52 15.00 18.05
CA ALA A 222 11.15 14.77 19.44
C ALA A 222 10.51 13.39 19.65
N ASP A 223 9.63 13.00 18.73
CA ASP A 223 8.96 11.69 18.80
C ASP A 223 9.92 10.52 18.54
N LEU A 224 10.89 10.65 17.64
CA LEU A 224 11.96 9.66 17.45
C LEU A 224 12.79 9.50 18.72
N GLN A 225 13.18 10.60 19.36
CA GLN A 225 13.94 10.57 20.61
C GLN A 225 13.15 9.90 21.74
N ALA A 226 11.84 10.20 21.84
CA ALA A 226 10.96 9.57 22.80
C ALA A 226 10.82 8.06 22.55
N ILE A 227 10.63 7.64 21.30
CA ILE A 227 10.62 6.21 20.94
C ILE A 227 11.95 5.55 21.32
N GLY A 228 13.08 6.18 20.99
CA GLY A 228 14.40 5.66 21.34
C GLY A 228 14.55 5.43 22.85
N ALA A 229 14.07 6.35 23.68
CA ALA A 229 14.06 6.20 25.13
C ALA A 229 13.10 5.09 25.62
N GLU A 230 11.94 4.92 24.98
CA GLU A 230 10.97 3.87 25.33
C GLU A 230 11.48 2.45 25.02
N ILE A 231 12.33 2.28 23.99
CA ILE A 231 12.73 0.96 23.49
C ILE A 231 14.17 0.54 23.82
N VAL A 232 15.03 1.45 24.30
CA VAL A 232 16.47 1.15 24.49
C VAL A 232 16.72 -0.07 25.38
N ASP A 233 15.97 -0.19 26.48
CA ASP A 233 16.06 -1.33 27.40
C ASP A 233 14.93 -2.36 27.18
N LYS A 234 13.96 -2.03 26.32
CA LYS A 234 12.75 -2.83 26.08
C LYS A 234 12.39 -2.84 24.59
N PRO A 235 13.22 -3.44 23.73
CA PRO A 235 13.05 -3.36 22.27
C PRO A 235 11.73 -3.97 21.77
N ALA A 236 11.15 -4.91 22.51
CA ALA A 236 9.83 -5.47 22.24
C ALA A 236 8.67 -4.44 22.31
N ASN A 237 8.87 -3.29 22.99
CA ASN A 237 7.86 -2.23 23.11
C ASN A 237 7.71 -1.37 21.85
N LEU A 238 8.47 -1.61 20.79
CA LEU A 238 8.46 -0.79 19.58
C LEU A 238 7.04 -0.59 19.00
N VAL A 239 6.23 -1.64 18.94
CA VAL A 239 4.86 -1.55 18.40
C VAL A 239 3.99 -0.64 19.27
N ALA A 240 4.08 -0.76 20.59
CA ALA A 240 3.35 0.11 21.52
C ALA A 240 3.82 1.57 21.42
N ALA A 241 5.12 1.81 21.27
CA ALA A 241 5.68 3.15 21.10
C ALA A 241 5.22 3.81 19.79
N LEU A 242 5.12 3.03 18.71
CA LEU A 242 4.59 3.49 17.41
C LEU A 242 3.08 3.68 17.41
N ALA A 243 2.33 2.84 18.14
CA ALA A 243 0.87 2.96 18.25
C ALA A 243 0.43 4.30 18.84
N LYS A 244 1.22 4.88 19.76
CA LYS A 244 1.01 6.23 20.31
C LYS A 244 1.23 7.36 19.29
N ARG A 245 1.90 7.06 18.16
CA ARG A 245 2.36 8.03 17.15
C ARG A 245 1.99 7.53 15.75
N PRO A 246 0.71 7.28 15.46
CA PRO A 246 0.27 6.61 14.24
C PRO A 246 0.68 7.37 12.97
N TYR A 247 0.82 8.69 13.05
CA TYR A 247 1.26 9.53 11.94
C TYR A 247 2.68 9.18 11.45
N LEU A 248 3.58 8.71 12.34
CA LEU A 248 4.91 8.29 11.93
C LEU A 248 4.82 7.10 10.96
N VAL A 249 3.93 6.16 11.24
CA VAL A 249 3.74 4.97 10.40
C VAL A 249 2.91 5.28 9.16
N LYS A 250 1.83 6.08 9.28
CA LYS A 250 0.88 6.32 8.18
C LYS A 250 1.30 7.44 7.22
N GLU A 251 2.08 8.41 7.68
CA GLU A 251 2.42 9.61 6.89
C GLU A 251 3.91 9.77 6.66
N ILE A 252 4.74 9.65 7.70
CA ILE A 252 6.17 10.02 7.63
C ILE A 252 7.03 8.89 7.07
N TYR A 253 6.82 7.67 7.55
CA TYR A 253 7.57 6.47 7.18
C TYR A 253 6.69 5.50 6.40
N SER A 254 5.83 6.00 5.53
CA SER A 254 5.07 5.17 4.58
C SER A 254 5.42 5.50 3.15
N ALA A 255 5.61 4.48 2.31
CA ALA A 255 5.64 4.63 0.86
C ALA A 255 4.24 4.87 0.26
N CYS A 256 3.17 4.61 1.02
CA CYS A 256 1.79 4.56 0.55
C CYS A 256 0.84 5.02 1.66
N THR A 257 0.25 6.21 1.47
CA THR A 257 -0.65 6.82 2.47
C THR A 257 -2.14 6.56 2.21
N ALA A 258 -2.49 5.78 1.19
CA ALA A 258 -3.88 5.41 0.94
C ALA A 258 -4.22 4.17 1.76
N GLU A 259 -5.33 4.24 2.49
CA GLU A 259 -5.78 3.17 3.37
C GLU A 259 -6.71 2.20 2.63
N LEU A 260 -7.60 2.71 1.78
CA LEU A 260 -8.49 1.91 0.95
C LEU A 260 -7.81 1.53 -0.37
N GLU A 261 -7.75 0.22 -0.64
CA GLU A 261 -7.04 -0.34 -1.79
C GLU A 261 -7.74 -0.04 -3.12
N ASN A 262 -9.06 0.10 -3.09
CA ASN A 262 -9.91 0.33 -4.27
C ASN A 262 -10.48 1.75 -4.37
N ALA A 263 -9.99 2.72 -3.58
CA ALA A 263 -10.43 4.12 -3.66
C ALA A 263 -9.77 4.92 -4.81
N GLY A 264 -8.68 4.40 -5.39
CA GLY A 264 -7.92 5.06 -6.46
C GLY A 264 -8.61 5.00 -7.84
N HIS A 265 -7.96 5.59 -8.84
CA HIS A 265 -8.38 5.56 -10.25
C HIS A 265 -9.81 6.05 -10.47
N ARG A 266 -10.04 7.32 -10.15
CA ARG A 266 -11.32 8.00 -10.32
C ARG A 266 -11.45 8.72 -11.68
N PHE A 267 -10.50 8.54 -12.59
CA PHE A 267 -10.59 9.11 -13.94
C PHE A 267 -11.84 8.59 -14.64
N GLY A 268 -12.62 9.50 -15.22
CA GLY A 268 -13.88 9.17 -15.87
C GLY A 268 -15.07 9.05 -14.92
N GLU A 269 -14.91 9.31 -13.62
CA GLU A 269 -16.03 9.25 -12.68
C GLU A 269 -17.12 10.29 -12.95
N ASP A 270 -16.72 11.46 -13.47
CA ASP A 270 -17.60 12.59 -13.78
C ASP A 270 -18.25 12.47 -15.17
N LEU A 271 -17.94 11.40 -15.92
CA LEU A 271 -18.58 11.16 -17.22
C LEU A 271 -20.09 10.94 -17.04
N PRO A 272 -20.93 11.45 -17.95
CA PRO A 272 -22.33 11.06 -18.01
C PRO A 272 -22.50 9.53 -18.09
N PRO A 273 -23.59 8.96 -17.56
CA PRO A 273 -23.83 7.52 -17.62
C PRO A 273 -23.78 6.93 -19.05
N ALA A 274 -24.25 7.69 -20.04
CA ALA A 274 -24.17 7.29 -21.45
C ALA A 274 -22.72 7.17 -21.94
N ASP A 275 -21.86 8.12 -21.56
CA ASP A 275 -20.45 8.13 -21.95
C ASP A 275 -19.67 7.04 -21.23
N LYS A 276 -20.00 6.74 -19.97
CA LYS A 276 -19.46 5.57 -19.26
C LYS A 276 -19.78 4.29 -20.03
N ASN A 277 -21.04 4.09 -20.43
CA ASN A 277 -21.45 2.92 -21.20
C ASN A 277 -20.77 2.85 -22.58
N ALA A 278 -20.66 3.98 -23.27
CA ALA A 278 -19.96 4.06 -24.55
C ALA A 278 -18.47 3.71 -24.42
N LEU A 279 -17.80 4.20 -23.37
CA LEU A 279 -16.41 3.89 -23.10
C LEU A 279 -16.21 2.41 -22.78
N ILE A 280 -17.10 1.80 -21.99
CA ILE A 280 -17.10 0.35 -21.73
C ILE A 280 -17.25 -0.44 -23.03
N ALA A 281 -18.21 -0.06 -23.88
CA ALA A 281 -18.43 -0.76 -25.15
C ALA A 281 -17.25 -0.60 -26.10
N PHE A 282 -16.68 0.60 -26.21
CA PHE A 282 -15.52 0.88 -27.05
C PHE A 282 -14.30 0.06 -26.63
N LEU A 283 -13.95 0.09 -25.35
CA LEU A 283 -12.79 -0.64 -24.81
C LEU A 283 -13.00 -2.16 -24.88
N ALA A 284 -14.24 -2.65 -24.91
CA ALA A 284 -14.56 -4.05 -25.16
C ALA A 284 -14.32 -4.52 -26.61
N THR A 285 -13.85 -3.66 -27.51
CA THR A 285 -13.57 -4.01 -28.91
C THR A 285 -12.10 -3.86 -29.32
N LEU A 286 -11.28 -3.32 -28.43
CA LEU A 286 -9.82 -3.21 -28.60
C LEU A 286 -9.12 -4.52 -28.24
#